data_AF-A0A2S8PKR3-F1
#
_entry.id   AF-A0A2S8PKR3-F1
#
_cell.length_a   1.000
_cell.length_b   1.000
_cell.length_c   1.000
_cell.angle_alpha   90.00
_cell.angle_beta   90.00
_cell.angle_gamma   90.00
#
_symmetry.space_group_name_H-M   'P 1'
#
loop_
_entity.id
_entity.type
_entity.pdbx_description
1 polymer ?
#
loop_
_entity_poly.entity_id
_entity_poly.type
_entity_poly.pdbx_seq_one_letter_code
_entity_poly.pdbx_strand_id
1 'polypeptide(L)'
;MENNYLAEVRRRCIAYGMQPTDVPSLRTTVSEEHLQRQKRLYADILEVTKGFGENTIQLLNGQMVSFVVTDDKGLVIDSFGDRIIREQLSQLNIKEGSLLIEREVGICATLITLENKIPFQTVGTDHYHLVLHESACHSVPFSVPGNHGLREGTIS
;
A
#
# COMPACT_ATOMS: atom_id res chain seq x y z
N MET A 1 14.44 10.30 -13.56
CA MET A 1 14.49 10.38 -12.08
C MET A 1 14.04 9.07 -11.45
N GLU A 2 12.87 8.54 -11.83
CA GLU A 2 12.34 7.22 -11.40
C GLU A 2 13.37 6.08 -11.40
N ASN A 3 14.13 5.95 -12.50
CA ASN A 3 15.07 4.84 -12.67
C ASN A 3 16.25 4.85 -11.65
N ASN A 4 16.68 6.04 -11.18
CA ASN A 4 17.76 6.12 -10.20
C ASN A 4 17.26 5.79 -8.78
N TYR A 5 16.05 6.24 -8.44
CA TYR A 5 15.46 6.00 -7.13
C TYR A 5 15.14 4.51 -6.93
N LEU A 6 14.48 3.85 -7.91
CA LEU A 6 14.23 2.41 -7.83
C LEU A 6 15.53 1.61 -7.72
N ALA A 7 16.59 2.00 -8.42
CA ALA A 7 17.91 1.38 -8.30
C ALA A 7 18.52 1.53 -6.90
N GLU A 8 18.22 2.61 -6.18
CA GLU A 8 18.62 2.78 -4.79
C GLU A 8 17.82 1.88 -3.85
N VAL A 9 16.49 1.82 -4.00
CA VAL A 9 15.65 0.93 -3.19
C VAL A 9 16.06 -0.53 -3.40
N ARG A 10 16.34 -0.96 -4.64
CA ARG A 10 16.88 -2.32 -4.90
C ARG A 10 18.16 -2.58 -4.15
N ARG A 11 19.09 -1.61 -4.12
CA ARG A 11 20.35 -1.74 -3.37
C ARG A 11 20.08 -1.92 -1.87
N ARG A 12 19.09 -1.22 -1.30
CA ARG A 12 18.67 -1.41 0.10
C ARG A 12 18.06 -2.78 0.34
N CYS A 13 17.18 -3.26 -0.54
CA CYS A 13 16.62 -4.62 -0.46
C CYS A 13 17.72 -5.70 -0.45
N ILE A 14 18.72 -5.58 -1.34
CA ILE A 14 19.88 -6.48 -1.36
C ILE A 14 20.67 -6.38 -0.05
N ALA A 15 20.90 -5.18 0.46
CA ALA A 15 21.60 -4.97 1.73
C ALA A 15 20.83 -5.54 2.95
N TYR A 16 19.50 -5.63 2.88
CA TYR A 16 18.67 -6.32 3.86
C TYR A 16 18.73 -7.86 3.75
N GLY A 17 19.41 -8.40 2.74
CA GLY A 17 19.54 -9.83 2.50
C GLY A 17 18.38 -10.45 1.72
N MET A 18 17.47 -9.63 1.18
CA MET A 18 16.30 -10.10 0.43
C MET A 18 16.72 -10.70 -0.91
N GLN A 19 16.05 -11.75 -1.37
CA GLN A 19 16.19 -12.30 -2.71
C GLN A 19 14.95 -11.98 -3.56
N PRO A 20 15.11 -11.71 -4.87
CA PRO A 20 13.95 -11.50 -5.76
C PRO A 20 12.98 -12.68 -5.77
N THR A 21 13.45 -13.90 -5.51
CA THR A 21 12.63 -15.12 -5.44
C THR A 21 11.87 -15.28 -4.13
N ASP A 22 12.15 -14.46 -3.12
CA ASP A 22 11.43 -14.51 -1.85
C ASP A 22 9.97 -14.09 -2.08
N VAL A 23 9.04 -14.78 -1.40
CA VAL A 23 7.65 -14.33 -1.31
C VAL A 23 7.55 -13.34 -0.14
N PRO A 24 7.18 -12.07 -0.38
CA PRO A 24 7.08 -11.10 0.70
C PRO A 24 5.98 -11.52 1.68
N SER A 25 6.24 -11.32 2.96
CA SER A 25 5.27 -11.63 4.01
C SER A 25 5.45 -10.65 5.16
N LEU A 26 4.47 -9.76 5.33
CA LEU A 26 4.50 -8.80 6.42
C LEU A 26 4.38 -9.53 7.76
N ARG A 27 5.28 -9.19 8.67
CA ARG A 27 5.35 -9.74 10.02
C ARG A 27 4.96 -8.71 11.06
N THR A 28 5.12 -7.43 10.73
CA THR A 28 4.81 -6.35 11.64
C THR A 28 3.34 -5.96 11.57
N THR A 29 2.61 -6.17 12.66
CA THR A 29 1.20 -5.80 12.79
C THR A 29 0.96 -5.00 14.07
N VAL A 30 -0.10 -4.20 14.09
CA VAL A 30 -0.59 -3.51 15.31
C VAL A 30 -1.65 -4.33 16.02
N SER A 31 -1.98 -3.95 17.26
CA SER A 31 -3.11 -4.54 17.99
C SER A 31 -4.44 -4.12 17.36
N GLU A 32 -5.47 -4.94 17.57
CA GLU A 32 -6.84 -4.63 17.12
C GLU A 32 -7.33 -3.28 17.69
N GLU A 33 -7.05 -3.00 18.97
CA GLU A 33 -7.39 -1.72 19.58
C GLU A 33 -6.75 -0.52 18.85
N HIS A 34 -5.48 -0.65 18.46
CA HIS A 34 -4.78 0.38 17.70
C HIS A 34 -5.40 0.56 16.32
N LEU A 35 -5.67 -0.54 15.60
CA LEU A 35 -6.31 -0.50 14.29
C LEU A 35 -7.69 0.20 14.38
N GLN A 36 -8.52 -0.17 15.35
CA GLN A 36 -9.83 0.45 15.54
C GLN A 36 -9.74 1.94 15.86
N ARG A 37 -8.71 2.35 16.61
CA ARG A 37 -8.43 3.78 16.85
C ARG A 37 -8.04 4.51 15.56
N GLN A 38 -7.19 3.91 14.74
CA GLN A 38 -6.81 4.48 13.44
C GLN A 38 -8.02 4.55 12.49
N LYS A 39 -8.84 3.51 12.41
CA LYS A 39 -10.10 3.53 11.64
C LYS A 39 -11.03 4.68 12.03
N ARG A 40 -11.19 4.93 13.34
CA ARG A 40 -11.97 6.09 13.82
C ARG A 40 -11.36 7.42 13.44
N LEU A 41 -10.04 7.56 13.50
CA LEU A 41 -9.32 8.79 13.15
C LEU A 41 -9.44 9.13 11.65
N TYR A 42 -9.50 8.10 10.80
CA TYR A 42 -9.57 8.21 9.34
C TYR A 42 -10.99 8.00 8.79
N ALA A 43 -12.03 7.92 9.63
CA ALA A 43 -13.38 7.52 9.22
C ALA A 43 -13.91 8.29 7.99
N ASP A 44 -13.81 9.62 7.98
CA ASP A 44 -14.27 10.44 6.84
C ASP A 44 -13.54 10.10 5.53
N ILE A 45 -12.22 9.84 5.63
CA ILE A 45 -11.37 9.49 4.48
C ILE A 45 -11.73 8.10 3.97
N LEU A 46 -11.97 7.15 4.87
CA LEU A 46 -12.37 5.79 4.51
C LEU A 46 -13.75 5.77 3.83
N GLU A 47 -14.71 6.53 4.36
CA GLU A 47 -16.04 6.66 3.77
C GLU A 47 -15.98 7.21 2.33
N VAL A 48 -15.25 8.32 2.14
CA VAL A 48 -15.06 8.94 0.82
C VAL A 48 -14.33 7.99 -0.13
N THR A 49 -13.21 7.42 0.31
CA THR A 49 -12.38 6.54 -0.53
C THR A 49 -13.17 5.31 -0.96
N LYS A 50 -13.96 4.72 -0.07
CA LYS A 50 -14.81 3.59 -0.39
C LYS A 50 -15.86 3.96 -1.44
N GLY A 51 -16.56 5.07 -1.27
CA GLY A 51 -17.56 5.53 -2.24
C GLY A 51 -16.97 5.77 -3.65
N PHE A 52 -15.82 6.43 -3.73
CA PHE A 52 -15.14 6.65 -5.02
C PHE A 52 -14.56 5.36 -5.60
N GLY A 53 -13.95 4.52 -4.77
CA GLY A 53 -13.30 3.28 -5.21
C GLY A 53 -14.32 2.25 -5.70
N GLU A 54 -15.46 2.08 -5.04
CA GLU A 54 -16.54 1.19 -5.50
C GLU A 54 -17.10 1.64 -6.86
N ASN A 55 -17.31 2.94 -7.06
CA ASN A 55 -17.70 3.49 -8.37
C ASN A 55 -16.62 3.26 -9.44
N THR A 56 -15.36 3.42 -9.07
CA THR A 56 -14.22 3.20 -9.99
C THR A 56 -14.14 1.73 -10.41
N ILE A 57 -14.31 0.79 -9.49
CA ILE A 57 -14.31 -0.65 -9.79
C ILE A 57 -15.44 -0.99 -10.79
N GLN A 58 -16.63 -0.42 -10.60
CA GLN A 58 -17.74 -0.62 -11.54
C GLN A 58 -17.41 -0.12 -12.95
N LEU A 59 -16.73 1.03 -13.06
CA LEU A 59 -16.30 1.59 -14.35
C LEU A 59 -15.23 0.75 -15.05
N LEU A 60 -14.35 0.09 -14.29
CA LEU A 60 -13.30 -0.77 -14.82
C LEU A 60 -13.81 -2.14 -15.30
N ASN A 61 -15.10 -2.43 -15.12
CA ASN A 61 -15.89 -3.51 -15.74
C ASN A 61 -15.14 -4.85 -15.91
N GLY A 62 -14.85 -5.51 -14.79
CA GLY A 62 -14.25 -6.85 -14.78
C GLY A 62 -12.73 -6.89 -14.68
N GLN A 63 -12.06 -5.72 -14.61
CA GLN A 63 -10.66 -5.69 -14.17
C GLN A 63 -10.54 -5.98 -12.67
N MET A 64 -9.56 -6.80 -12.33
CA MET A 64 -9.25 -7.17 -10.96
C MET A 64 -8.48 -6.03 -10.30
N VAL A 65 -9.16 -5.20 -9.50
CA VAL A 65 -8.56 -4.05 -8.81
C VAL A 65 -8.97 -4.05 -7.34
N SER A 66 -8.02 -3.73 -6.47
CA SER A 66 -8.26 -3.48 -5.04
C SER A 66 -7.67 -2.14 -4.64
N PHE A 67 -8.29 -1.53 -3.63
CA PHE A 67 -7.80 -0.34 -2.97
C PHE A 67 -7.24 -0.69 -1.58
N VAL A 68 -6.20 0.03 -1.18
CA VAL A 68 -5.57 -0.02 0.13
C VAL A 68 -5.39 1.40 0.64
N VAL A 69 -5.90 1.69 1.85
CA VAL A 69 -5.71 2.98 2.50
C VAL A 69 -4.70 2.83 3.62
N THR A 70 -3.70 3.71 3.67
CA THR A 70 -2.71 3.73 4.76
C THR A 70 -2.72 5.05 5.52
N ASP A 71 -2.24 5.01 6.77
CA ASP A 71 -1.81 6.24 7.45
C ASP A 71 -0.42 6.70 6.96
N ASP A 72 0.07 7.77 7.58
CA ASP A 72 1.35 8.42 7.36
C ASP A 72 2.57 7.56 7.69
N LYS A 73 2.37 6.43 8.37
CA LYS A 73 3.42 5.47 8.74
C LYS A 73 3.38 4.20 7.89
N GLY A 74 2.45 4.11 6.95
CA GLY A 74 2.27 2.93 6.12
C GLY A 74 1.49 1.80 6.81
N LEU A 75 0.75 2.10 7.88
CA LEU A 75 -0.19 1.15 8.46
C LEU A 75 -1.39 0.99 7.53
N VAL A 76 -1.69 -0.22 7.09
CA VAL A 76 -2.90 -0.53 6.33
C VAL A 76 -4.11 -0.39 7.24
N ILE A 77 -4.96 0.60 6.97
CA ILE A 77 -6.17 0.90 7.76
C ILE A 77 -7.38 0.17 7.19
N ASP A 78 -7.50 0.14 5.86
CA ASP A 78 -8.63 -0.45 5.15
C ASP A 78 -8.18 -1.04 3.80
N SER A 79 -8.90 -2.05 3.33
CA SER A 79 -8.72 -2.63 2.00
C SER A 79 -10.02 -3.20 1.44
N PHE A 80 -10.36 -2.79 0.22
CA PHE A 80 -11.59 -3.19 -0.45
C PHE A 80 -11.38 -3.37 -1.96
N GLY A 81 -12.35 -4.02 -2.62
CA GLY A 81 -12.33 -4.28 -4.06
C GLY A 81 -12.35 -5.75 -4.42
N ASP A 82 -11.77 -6.10 -5.57
CA ASP A 82 -11.85 -7.45 -6.14
C ASP A 82 -11.34 -8.51 -5.17
N ARG A 83 -12.13 -9.58 -5.02
CA ARG A 83 -11.86 -10.64 -4.05
C ARG A 83 -10.55 -11.38 -4.36
N ILE A 84 -10.24 -11.64 -5.62
CA ILE A 84 -9.04 -12.40 -6.02
C ILE A 84 -7.79 -11.61 -5.65
N ILE A 85 -7.76 -10.31 -5.95
CA ILE A 85 -6.64 -9.44 -5.57
C ILE A 85 -6.49 -9.37 -4.06
N ARG A 86 -7.59 -9.22 -3.31
CA ARG A 86 -7.52 -9.21 -1.84
C ARG A 86 -7.03 -10.54 -1.26
N GLU A 87 -7.37 -11.66 -1.86
CA GLU A 87 -6.84 -12.98 -1.47
C GLU A 87 -5.33 -13.08 -1.74
N GLN A 88 -4.86 -12.58 -2.89
CA GLN A 88 -3.43 -12.49 -3.19
C GLN A 88 -2.69 -11.59 -2.19
N LEU A 89 -3.21 -10.40 -1.89
CA LEU A 89 -2.66 -9.51 -0.87
C LEU A 89 -2.61 -10.18 0.51
N SER A 90 -3.67 -10.92 0.88
CA SER A 90 -3.70 -11.66 2.14
C SER A 90 -2.65 -12.78 2.21
N GLN A 91 -2.30 -13.42 1.09
CA GLN A 91 -1.21 -14.41 1.06
C GLN A 91 0.15 -13.78 1.37
N LEU A 92 0.30 -12.49 1.06
CA LEU A 92 1.48 -11.69 1.40
C LEU A 92 1.38 -11.05 2.81
N ASN A 93 0.33 -11.36 3.58
CA ASN A 93 -0.02 -10.71 4.84
C ASN A 93 -0.23 -9.19 4.73
N ILE A 94 -0.55 -8.68 3.54
CA ILE A 94 -0.99 -7.29 3.35
C ILE A 94 -2.49 -7.26 3.66
N LYS A 95 -2.83 -6.83 4.87
CA LYS A 95 -4.19 -6.76 5.39
C LYS A 95 -4.29 -5.62 6.40
N GLU A 96 -5.50 -5.29 6.81
CA GLU A 96 -5.73 -4.29 7.86
C GLU A 96 -4.90 -4.60 9.11
N GLY A 97 -4.27 -3.56 9.66
CA GLY A 97 -3.39 -3.66 10.82
C GLY A 97 -1.94 -4.05 10.48
N SER A 98 -1.63 -4.41 9.23
CA SER A 98 -0.25 -4.66 8.80
C SER A 98 0.49 -3.35 8.55
N LEU A 99 1.75 -3.28 9.00
CA LEU A 99 2.63 -2.15 8.76
C LEU A 99 3.52 -2.45 7.55
N LEU A 100 3.47 -1.59 6.54
CA LEU A 100 4.36 -1.68 5.39
C LEU A 100 5.78 -1.27 5.80
N ILE A 101 6.75 -2.14 5.56
CA ILE A 101 8.15 -1.89 5.89
C ILE A 101 9.01 -2.37 4.72
N GLU A 102 9.88 -1.50 4.19
CA GLU A 102 10.70 -1.79 3.01
C GLU A 102 11.50 -3.10 3.13
N ARG A 103 12.08 -3.40 4.30
CA ARG A 103 12.80 -4.66 4.54
C ARG A 103 11.92 -5.93 4.55
N GLU A 104 10.59 -5.78 4.53
CA GLU A 104 9.62 -6.88 4.48
C GLU A 104 8.93 -6.98 3.10
N VAL A 105 8.62 -5.83 2.47
CA VAL A 105 7.87 -5.77 1.20
C VAL A 105 8.70 -5.47 -0.04
N GLY A 106 9.93 -4.99 0.16
CA GLY A 106 10.80 -4.52 -0.91
C GLY A 106 10.32 -3.20 -1.50
N ILE A 107 10.38 -3.09 -2.83
CA ILE A 107 9.89 -1.93 -3.56
C ILE A 107 8.37 -1.89 -3.51
N CYS A 108 7.82 -0.83 -2.93
CA CYS A 108 6.38 -0.65 -2.71
C CYS A 108 5.97 0.79 -3.06
N ALA A 109 5.07 0.96 -4.05
CA ALA A 109 4.60 2.28 -4.48
C ALA A 109 4.07 3.13 -3.32
N THR A 110 3.38 2.51 -2.36
CA THR A 110 2.86 3.17 -1.15
C THR A 110 3.95 3.78 -0.28
N LEU A 111 5.03 3.02 0.00
CA LEU A 111 6.14 3.53 0.83
C LEU A 111 6.87 4.66 0.12
N ILE A 112 7.09 4.54 -1.19
CA ILE A 112 7.75 5.56 -2.00
C ILE A 112 6.91 6.84 -2.03
N THR A 113 5.58 6.70 -2.16
CA THR A 113 4.63 7.80 -2.13
C THR A 113 4.61 8.51 -0.78
N LEU A 114 4.64 7.76 0.32
CA LEU A 114 4.72 8.33 1.68
C LEU A 114 6.01 9.10 1.90
N GLU A 115 7.15 8.57 1.44
CA GLU A 115 8.46 9.21 1.61
C GLU A 115 8.56 10.51 0.81
N ASN A 116 8.15 10.48 -0.47
CA ASN A 116 8.37 11.60 -1.39
C ASN A 116 7.18 12.56 -1.46
N LYS A 117 6.03 12.20 -0.87
CA LYS A 117 4.78 12.97 -0.91
C LYS A 117 4.33 13.33 -2.33
N ILE A 118 4.58 12.43 -3.28
CA ILE A 118 4.15 12.52 -4.68
C ILE A 118 3.55 11.18 -5.14
N PRO A 119 2.63 11.17 -6.11
CA PRO A 119 2.16 9.94 -6.73
C PRO A 119 3.31 9.09 -7.28
N PHE A 120 3.20 7.78 -7.13
CA PHE A 120 4.18 6.83 -7.64
C PHE A 120 3.49 5.56 -8.15
N GLN A 121 4.09 4.92 -9.16
CA GLN A 121 3.63 3.64 -9.67
C GLN A 121 4.78 2.63 -9.73
N THR A 122 4.45 1.36 -9.53
CA THR A 122 5.36 0.23 -9.75
C THR A 122 4.67 -0.75 -10.69
N VAL A 123 5.29 -1.04 -11.82
CA VAL A 123 4.75 -1.96 -12.83
C VAL A 123 5.75 -3.07 -13.12
N GLY A 124 5.29 -4.32 -13.01
CA GLY A 124 6.04 -5.50 -13.38
C GLY A 124 7.42 -5.55 -12.74
N THR A 125 8.47 -5.39 -13.55
CA THR A 125 9.86 -5.48 -13.08
C THR A 125 10.26 -4.38 -12.11
N ASP A 126 9.48 -3.31 -11.95
CA ASP A 126 9.71 -2.30 -10.90
C ASP A 126 9.70 -2.94 -9.52
N HIS A 127 8.83 -3.94 -9.29
CA HIS A 127 8.80 -4.69 -8.06
C HIS A 127 10.12 -5.44 -7.83
N TYR A 128 10.51 -5.56 -6.56
CA TYR A 128 11.69 -6.34 -6.19
C TYR A 128 11.43 -7.84 -6.32
N HIS A 129 10.27 -8.28 -5.84
CA HIS A 129 9.90 -9.70 -5.80
C HIS A 129 9.30 -10.16 -7.13
N LEU A 130 9.79 -11.28 -7.65
CA LEU A 130 9.35 -11.86 -8.93
C LEU A 130 7.86 -12.21 -8.94
N VAL A 131 7.32 -12.62 -7.79
CA VAL A 131 5.89 -12.95 -7.63
C VAL A 131 4.95 -11.76 -7.90
N LEU A 132 5.46 -10.53 -7.88
CA LEU A 132 4.71 -9.30 -8.17
C LEU A 132 4.92 -8.78 -9.60
N HIS A 133 5.62 -9.51 -10.47
CA HIS A 133 5.92 -9.03 -11.83
C HIS A 133 4.70 -9.00 -12.77
N GLU A 134 3.59 -9.63 -12.38
CA GLU A 134 2.31 -9.58 -13.11
C GLU A 134 1.35 -8.52 -12.56
N SER A 135 1.78 -7.70 -11.59
CA SER A 135 0.96 -6.64 -11.00
C SER A 135 1.45 -5.23 -11.37
N ALA A 136 0.54 -4.28 -11.21
CA ALA A 136 0.82 -2.86 -11.18
C ALA A 136 0.22 -2.27 -9.90
N CYS A 137 0.99 -1.48 -9.18
CA CYS A 137 0.54 -0.76 -7.98
C CYS A 137 0.69 0.73 -8.23
N HIS A 138 -0.37 1.49 -7.99
CA HIS A 138 -0.39 2.94 -8.11
C HIS A 138 -0.68 3.49 -6.73
N SER A 139 -0.02 4.56 -6.32
CA SER A 139 -0.28 5.15 -5.02
C SER A 139 -0.26 6.67 -5.11
N VAL A 140 -1.19 7.30 -4.40
CA VAL A 140 -1.28 8.76 -4.30
C VAL A 140 -1.29 9.18 -2.83
N PRO A 141 -0.59 10.26 -2.48
CA PRO A 141 -0.62 10.78 -1.12
C PRO A 141 -1.89 11.62 -0.93
N PHE A 142 -2.43 11.63 0.29
CA PHE A 142 -3.42 12.62 0.70
C PHE A 142 -2.93 13.37 1.94
N SER A 143 -3.44 14.59 2.09
CA SER A 143 -3.22 15.43 3.27
C SER A 143 -4.51 16.21 3.53
N VAL A 144 -5.20 15.90 4.63
CA VAL A 144 -6.53 16.43 4.93
C VAL A 144 -6.55 17.00 6.35
N PRO A 145 -7.05 18.24 6.54
CA PRO A 145 -7.28 18.75 7.88
C PRO A 145 -8.24 17.84 8.68
N GLY A 146 -7.98 17.67 9.96
CA GLY A 146 -8.84 16.94 10.88
C GLY A 146 -8.90 17.58 12.25
N ASN A 147 -9.83 17.09 13.08
CA ASN A 147 -10.05 17.60 14.44
C ASN A 147 -8.82 17.47 15.35
N HIS A 148 -7.86 16.62 14.98
CA HIS A 148 -6.62 16.37 15.73
C HIS A 148 -5.36 16.81 14.96
N GLY A 149 -5.51 17.73 14.01
CA GLY A 149 -4.43 18.19 13.14
C GLY A 149 -4.50 17.58 11.74
N LEU A 150 -3.40 17.71 11.01
CA LEU A 150 -3.29 17.21 9.64
C LEU A 150 -3.26 15.68 9.64
N ARG A 151 -4.12 15.06 8.85
CA ARG A 151 -4.15 13.60 8.60
C ARG A 151 -3.53 13.35 7.24
N GLU A 152 -2.50 12.51 7.21
CA GLU A 152 -1.79 12.17 5.99
C GLU A 152 -1.78 10.66 5.79
N GLY A 153 -1.61 10.24 4.54
CA GLY A 153 -1.58 8.83 4.22
C GLY A 153 -1.58 8.62 2.72
N THR A 154 -1.94 7.41 2.31
CA THR A 154 -2.05 7.08 0.88
C THR A 154 -3.33 6.34 0.56
N ILE A 155 -3.72 6.46 -0.70
CA ILE A 155 -4.67 5.56 -1.35
C ILE A 155 -3.89 4.86 -2.45
N SER A 156 -3.87 3.53 -2.41
CA SER A 156 -3.19 2.68 -3.38
C SER A 156 -4.15 1.68 -4.01
#